data_AF-A0A1E5WHF5-F1
#
_entry.id   AF-A0A1E5WHF5-F1
#
_cell.length_a   1.000
_cell.length_b   1.000
_cell.length_c   1.000
_cell.angle_alpha   90.00
_cell.angle_beta   90.00
_cell.angle_gamma   90.00
#
_symmetry.space_group_name_H-M   'P 1'
#
loop_
_entity.id
_entity.type
_entity.pdbx_description
1 polymer ?
#
loop_
_entity_poly.entity_id
_entity_poly.type
_entity_poly.pdbx_seq_one_letter_code
_entity_poly.pdbx_strand_id
1 'polypeptide(L)'
;METRGDVNAESQARKRKATEEAAMDDVLEDGEEDMEEEEEEGVNPVVVMEGSKHGDGSLYKPKVDVFRWLYSLEETGETSMEPMRLTLPTTECLPTSTACGRHVGGPMLQIFSIKVAKLPRAAASGPIQLYGFMAVRDLMDPLCNHVFNHTRDDPFVIQDLHSDPFIYLPGPKKGVNMQARVLFEYDVRIMGGEEEWRDLPLIDGVAIFSERTCINAPASYRIKGDRGGAVDI
;
A
#
# COMPACT_ATOMS: atom_id res chain seq x y z
N MET A 1 -26.50 -70.57 -22.69
CA MET A 1 -27.16 -69.39 -23.27
C MET A 1 -26.96 -68.25 -22.29
N GLU A 2 -25.73 -67.77 -22.15
CA GLU A 2 -25.34 -66.77 -21.14
C GLU A 2 -24.20 -65.93 -21.73
N THR A 3 -24.50 -64.70 -22.14
CA THR A 3 -23.56 -63.58 -22.36
C THR A 3 -24.36 -62.36 -22.86
N ARG A 4 -25.20 -61.77 -22.00
CA ARG A 4 -25.91 -60.51 -22.32
C ARG A 4 -25.97 -59.51 -21.16
N GLY A 5 -25.40 -59.85 -20.00
CA GLY A 5 -25.45 -59.02 -18.79
C GLY A 5 -24.31 -58.00 -18.66
N ASP A 6 -23.07 -58.38 -19.00
CA ASP A 6 -21.88 -57.55 -18.68
C ASP A 6 -21.69 -56.33 -19.58
N VAL A 7 -22.09 -56.41 -20.85
CA VAL A 7 -21.87 -55.33 -21.84
C VAL A 7 -22.66 -54.06 -21.49
N ASN A 8 -23.78 -54.21 -20.76
CA ASN A 8 -24.62 -53.09 -20.37
C ASN A 8 -24.05 -52.30 -19.18
N ALA A 9 -23.38 -52.99 -18.24
CA ALA A 9 -22.77 -52.37 -17.07
C ALA A 9 -21.54 -51.52 -17.44
N GLU A 10 -20.67 -52.04 -18.32
CA GLU A 10 -19.50 -51.29 -18.79
C GLU A 10 -19.88 -50.06 -19.64
N SER A 11 -20.92 -50.18 -20.46
CA SER A 11 -21.48 -49.07 -21.26
C SER A 11 -22.04 -47.94 -20.37
N GLN A 12 -22.72 -48.31 -19.28
CA GLN A 12 -23.25 -47.34 -18.31
C GLN A 12 -22.14 -46.68 -17.48
N ALA A 13 -21.10 -47.42 -17.10
CA ALA A 13 -19.94 -46.86 -16.39
C ALA A 13 -19.16 -45.87 -17.27
N ARG A 14 -18.97 -46.18 -18.56
CA ARG A 14 -18.33 -45.26 -19.52
C ARG A 14 -19.13 -43.97 -19.73
N LYS A 15 -20.47 -44.07 -19.80
CA LYS A 15 -21.34 -42.89 -19.91
C LYS A 15 -21.30 -42.00 -18.68
N ARG A 16 -21.23 -42.59 -17.47
CA ARG A 16 -21.10 -41.83 -16.21
C ARG A 16 -19.76 -41.12 -16.11
N LYS A 17 -18.66 -41.81 -16.46
CA LYS A 17 -17.33 -41.21 -16.47
C LYS A 17 -17.22 -40.05 -17.48
N ALA A 18 -17.82 -40.20 -18.66
CA ALA A 18 -17.84 -39.13 -19.67
C ALA A 18 -18.71 -37.93 -19.27
N THR A 19 -19.74 -38.13 -18.42
CA THR A 19 -20.56 -37.03 -17.90
C THR A 19 -19.90 -36.32 -16.71
N GLU A 20 -19.12 -37.03 -15.90
CA GLU A 20 -18.29 -36.42 -14.84
C GLU A 20 -17.07 -35.66 -15.41
N GLU A 21 -16.40 -36.17 -16.46
CA GLU A 21 -15.32 -35.44 -17.14
C GLU A 21 -15.85 -34.19 -17.84
N ALA A 22 -17.01 -34.26 -18.51
CA ALA A 22 -17.63 -33.09 -19.12
C ALA A 22 -18.09 -32.05 -18.08
N ALA A 23 -18.57 -32.50 -16.91
CA ALA A 23 -18.92 -31.61 -15.82
C ALA A 23 -17.71 -30.99 -15.10
N MET A 24 -16.51 -31.61 -15.20
CA MET A 24 -15.26 -31.01 -14.72
C MET A 24 -14.68 -30.01 -15.72
N ASP A 25 -14.85 -30.23 -17.03
CA ASP A 25 -14.45 -29.26 -18.07
C ASP A 25 -15.32 -27.99 -18.01
N ASP A 26 -16.63 -28.10 -17.77
CA ASP A 26 -17.54 -26.94 -17.62
C ASP A 26 -17.21 -26.06 -16.39
N VAL A 27 -16.45 -26.56 -15.41
CA VAL A 27 -16.04 -25.79 -14.21
C VAL A 27 -14.73 -25.03 -14.44
N LEU A 28 -14.01 -25.30 -15.54
CA LEU A 28 -12.77 -24.62 -15.90
C LEU A 28 -12.96 -23.48 -16.92
N GLU A 29 -14.19 -23.24 -17.38
CA GLU A 29 -14.58 -22.10 -18.23
C GLU A 29 -15.20 -20.94 -17.43
N ASP A 30 -14.91 -20.83 -16.12
CA ASP A 30 -15.20 -19.59 -15.39
C ASP A 30 -14.20 -18.53 -15.86
N GLY A 31 -14.68 -17.71 -16.79
CA GLY A 31 -13.92 -16.74 -17.55
C GLY A 31 -12.97 -15.91 -16.68
N GLU A 32 -11.74 -15.77 -17.18
CA GLU A 32 -10.91 -14.60 -16.93
C GLU A 32 -11.67 -13.39 -17.49
N GLU A 33 -12.66 -12.90 -16.74
CA GLU A 33 -13.15 -11.54 -16.91
C GLU A 33 -12.02 -10.63 -16.46
N ASP A 34 -11.15 -10.30 -17.41
CA ASP A 34 -10.28 -9.14 -17.36
C ASP A 34 -11.19 -7.91 -17.19
N MET A 35 -11.61 -7.64 -15.95
CA MET A 35 -12.13 -6.32 -15.57
C MET A 35 -11.01 -5.34 -15.89
N GLU A 36 -11.13 -4.67 -17.03
CA GLU A 36 -10.31 -3.51 -17.37
C GLU A 36 -10.28 -2.60 -16.13
N GLU A 37 -9.10 -2.46 -15.53
CA GLU A 37 -8.94 -1.62 -14.35
C GLU A 37 -9.32 -0.19 -14.74
N GLU A 38 -10.49 0.28 -14.30
CA GLU A 38 -10.89 1.66 -14.52
C GLU A 38 -9.84 2.58 -13.88
N GLU A 39 -9.02 3.23 -14.71
CA GLU A 39 -8.14 4.30 -14.27
C GLU A 39 -9.05 5.46 -13.81
N GLU A 40 -9.23 5.57 -12.48
CA GLU A 40 -9.98 6.66 -11.87
C GLU A 40 -9.34 8.00 -12.31
N GLU A 41 -10.10 8.82 -13.06
CA GLU A 41 -9.61 10.12 -13.53
C GLU A 41 -9.13 10.97 -12.35
N GLY A 42 -7.90 11.46 -12.44
CA GLY A 42 -7.31 12.35 -11.43
C GLY A 42 -6.46 11.67 -10.35
N VAL A 43 -6.24 10.35 -10.42
CA VAL A 43 -5.31 9.64 -9.53
C VAL A 43 -4.03 9.26 -10.27
N ASN A 44 -2.88 9.76 -9.79
CA ASN A 44 -1.59 9.52 -10.43
C ASN A 44 -0.94 8.22 -9.92
N PRO A 45 -0.30 7.40 -10.76
CA PRO A 45 0.44 6.25 -10.25
C PRO A 45 1.74 6.69 -9.54
N VAL A 46 2.11 6.00 -8.45
CA VAL A 46 3.44 6.16 -7.86
C VAL A 46 4.53 5.45 -8.67
N VAL A 47 5.78 5.85 -8.48
CA VAL A 47 6.94 5.11 -9.01
C VAL A 47 7.38 4.09 -7.97
N VAL A 48 7.05 2.81 -8.16
CA VAL A 48 7.46 1.73 -7.24
C VAL A 48 8.94 1.39 -7.41
N MET A 49 9.65 1.17 -6.30
CA MET A 49 11.01 0.65 -6.30
C MET A 49 10.98 -0.89 -6.36
N GLU A 50 11.11 -1.42 -7.58
CA GLU A 50 10.99 -2.86 -7.82
C GLU A 50 11.93 -3.73 -6.98
N GLY A 51 11.41 -4.85 -6.49
CA GLY A 51 12.15 -5.79 -5.64
C GLY A 51 12.61 -5.21 -4.30
N SER A 52 11.82 -4.29 -3.73
CA SER A 52 12.04 -3.68 -2.41
C SER A 52 10.80 -3.88 -1.54
N LYS A 53 10.59 -5.11 -1.07
CA LYS A 53 9.44 -5.53 -0.26
C LYS A 53 9.87 -6.08 1.09
N HIS A 54 9.06 -5.87 2.12
CA HIS A 54 9.26 -6.39 3.46
C HIS A 54 8.91 -7.87 3.53
N GLY A 55 7.74 -8.26 2.99
CA GLY A 55 7.16 -9.59 3.16
C GLY A 55 8.00 -10.73 2.57
N ASP A 56 8.75 -10.47 1.50
CA ASP A 56 9.66 -11.44 0.88
C ASP A 56 11.15 -11.22 1.26
N GLY A 57 11.41 -10.23 2.12
CA GLY A 57 12.74 -9.81 2.56
C GLY A 57 13.63 -9.21 1.47
N SER A 58 13.10 -8.94 0.26
CA SER A 58 13.87 -8.38 -0.85
C SER A 58 14.40 -6.99 -0.56
N LEU A 59 13.71 -6.22 0.30
CA LEU A 59 14.17 -4.93 0.81
C LEU A 59 15.47 -5.05 1.62
N TYR A 60 15.81 -6.20 2.19
CA TYR A 60 17.01 -6.35 3.03
C TYR A 60 18.14 -7.09 2.33
N LYS A 61 17.95 -7.46 1.06
CA LYS A 61 19.01 -8.12 0.28
C LYS A 61 20.08 -7.09 -0.12
N PRO A 62 21.37 -7.42 -0.03
CA PRO A 62 22.45 -6.52 -0.44
C PRO A 62 22.30 -6.13 -1.90
N LYS A 63 22.06 -4.85 -2.17
CA LYS A 63 21.94 -4.27 -3.51
C LYS A 63 22.65 -2.92 -3.53
N VAL A 64 23.44 -2.68 -4.57
CA VAL A 64 24.05 -1.37 -4.81
C VAL A 64 23.02 -0.49 -5.51
N ASP A 65 22.28 0.28 -4.73
CA ASP A 65 21.29 1.24 -5.21
C ASP A 65 21.46 2.56 -4.44
N VAL A 66 21.59 3.66 -5.18
CA VAL A 66 21.84 4.98 -4.60
C VAL A 66 20.70 5.47 -3.70
N PHE A 67 19.44 5.14 -4.01
CA PHE A 67 18.30 5.50 -3.18
C PHE A 67 18.32 4.72 -1.87
N ARG A 68 18.64 3.42 -1.91
CA ARG A 68 18.74 2.63 -0.68
C ARG A 68 19.74 3.22 0.31
N TRP A 69 20.89 3.66 -0.21
CA TRP A 69 21.94 4.32 0.59
C TRP A 69 21.54 5.73 1.06
N LEU A 70 21.02 6.57 0.15
CA LEU A 70 20.65 7.95 0.48
C LEU A 70 19.53 8.07 1.52
N TYR A 71 18.61 7.11 1.53
CA TYR A 71 17.43 7.12 2.42
C TYR A 71 17.53 6.08 3.55
N SER A 72 18.72 5.54 3.84
CA SER A 72 18.93 4.62 4.96
C SER A 72 17.87 3.50 5.05
N LEU A 73 17.50 2.86 3.93
CA LEU A 73 16.41 1.86 3.91
C LEU A 73 16.71 0.60 4.72
N GLU A 74 17.96 0.37 5.08
CA GLU A 74 18.35 -0.73 5.98
C GLU A 74 18.13 -0.39 7.46
N GLU A 75 17.95 0.89 7.77
CA GLU A 75 17.69 1.38 9.13
C GLU A 75 16.19 1.48 9.38
N THR A 76 15.68 0.67 10.30
CA THR A 76 14.26 0.64 10.69
C THR A 76 13.90 1.60 11.81
N GLY A 77 14.87 2.43 12.24
CA GLY A 77 14.66 3.42 13.29
C GLY A 77 13.69 4.52 12.85
N GLU A 78 12.96 5.08 13.82
CA GLU A 78 12.15 6.28 13.62
C GLU A 78 13.04 7.54 13.60
N THR A 79 12.58 8.57 12.89
CA THR A 79 13.17 9.90 12.91
C THR A 79 13.42 10.39 14.34
N SER A 80 14.63 10.92 14.54
CA SER A 80 15.08 11.52 15.79
C SER A 80 14.70 13.00 15.89
N MET A 81 14.09 13.56 14.84
CA MET A 81 13.65 14.95 14.88
C MET A 81 12.38 15.09 15.70
N GLU A 82 12.39 16.09 16.58
CA GLU A 82 11.20 16.51 17.29
C GLU A 82 10.22 17.29 16.39
N PRO A 83 8.90 17.20 16.67
CA PRO A 83 7.90 18.03 16.01
C PRO A 83 8.25 19.51 16.13
N MET A 84 7.91 20.29 15.09
CA MET A 84 8.05 21.75 15.10
C MET A 84 9.47 22.24 15.50
N ARG A 85 10.52 21.60 14.95
CA ARG A 85 11.95 21.90 15.23
C ARG A 85 12.36 23.38 15.03
N LEU A 86 11.54 24.20 14.38
CA LEU A 86 11.74 25.63 14.18
C LEU A 86 10.81 26.51 15.04
N THR A 87 10.43 26.04 16.23
CA THR A 87 9.56 26.78 17.18
C THR A 87 10.27 27.89 17.94
N LEU A 88 11.60 27.83 18.06
CA LEU A 88 12.36 28.93 18.65
C LEU A 88 12.30 30.12 17.68
N PRO A 89 11.79 31.28 18.12
CA PRO A 89 11.86 32.49 17.33
C PRO A 89 13.34 32.72 17.00
N THR A 90 13.70 32.61 15.72
CA THR A 90 15.03 33.06 15.36
C THR A 90 15.00 34.57 15.57
N THR A 91 15.93 35.08 16.36
CA THR A 91 16.18 36.53 16.47
C THR A 91 16.63 37.13 15.12
N GLU A 92 16.80 36.26 14.11
CA GLU A 92 17.13 36.57 12.73
C GLU A 92 15.89 36.72 11.83
N CYS A 93 14.67 36.50 12.32
CA CYS A 93 13.47 36.78 11.54
C CYS A 93 13.40 38.27 11.15
N LEU A 94 13.09 38.53 9.88
CA LEU A 94 12.73 39.86 9.38
C LEU A 94 11.30 39.81 8.82
N PRO A 95 10.25 39.92 9.64
CA PRO A 95 8.87 39.78 9.19
C PRO A 95 8.50 40.83 8.12
N THR A 96 7.81 40.39 7.06
CA THR A 96 7.12 41.21 6.06
C THR A 96 5.61 40.99 6.18
N SER A 97 4.80 41.58 5.29
CA SER A 97 3.34 41.44 5.34
C SER A 97 2.83 40.01 5.12
N THR A 98 3.63 39.11 4.54
CA THR A 98 3.21 37.74 4.20
C THR A 98 4.20 36.66 4.62
N ALA A 99 5.45 36.98 4.97
CA ALA A 99 6.49 36.00 5.24
C ALA A 99 7.66 36.60 6.06
N CYS A 100 8.78 35.89 6.16
CA CYS A 100 10.05 36.43 6.64
C CYS A 100 10.93 36.82 5.44
N GLY A 101 11.42 38.06 5.38
CA GLY A 101 12.36 38.53 4.35
C GLY A 101 13.76 37.93 4.46
N ARG A 102 14.06 37.21 5.55
CA ARG A 102 15.35 36.53 5.79
C ARG A 102 15.27 35.01 5.65
N HIS A 103 14.09 34.41 5.80
CA HIS A 103 13.91 32.97 5.64
C HIS A 103 13.15 32.69 4.35
N VAL A 104 13.68 31.79 3.53
CA VAL A 104 13.00 31.30 2.34
C VAL A 104 12.29 29.99 2.70
N GLY A 105 10.99 29.90 2.38
CA GLY A 105 10.24 28.65 2.52
C GLY A 105 10.78 27.58 1.58
N GLY A 106 10.89 26.34 2.05
CA GLY A 106 11.22 25.19 1.24
C GLY A 106 9.96 24.44 0.78
N PRO A 107 10.02 23.69 -0.33
CA PRO A 107 8.95 22.77 -0.70
C PRO A 107 8.74 21.74 0.41
N MET A 108 7.49 21.52 0.79
CA MET A 108 7.09 20.56 1.81
C MET A 108 6.00 19.65 1.26
N LEU A 109 6.05 18.39 1.67
CA LEU A 109 4.96 17.46 1.44
C LEU A 109 4.08 17.40 2.68
N GLN A 110 2.77 17.51 2.47
CA GLN A 110 1.75 17.29 3.49
C GLN A 110 0.81 16.20 3.01
N ILE A 111 0.57 15.22 3.88
CA ILE A 111 -0.31 14.08 3.61
C ILE A 111 -1.53 14.24 4.52
N PHE A 112 -2.71 14.18 3.94
CA PHE A 112 -3.97 14.43 4.67
C PHE A 112 -4.68 13.14 5.04
N SER A 113 -4.67 12.15 4.15
CA SER A 113 -5.42 10.91 4.32
C SER A 113 -4.82 9.80 3.46
N ILE A 114 -5.10 8.55 3.82
CA ILE A 114 -4.92 7.39 2.95
C ILE A 114 -6.31 6.84 2.64
N LYS A 115 -6.69 6.72 1.36
CA LYS A 115 -7.93 6.07 0.93
C LYS A 115 -7.64 4.61 0.61
N VAL A 116 -8.39 3.68 1.20
CA VAL A 116 -8.37 2.29 0.73
C VAL A 116 -9.20 2.21 -0.55
N ALA A 117 -8.53 2.24 -1.70
CA ALA A 117 -9.16 2.30 -3.01
C ALA A 117 -9.71 0.95 -3.46
N LYS A 118 -8.99 -0.14 -3.15
CA LYS A 118 -9.38 -1.51 -3.51
C LYS A 118 -8.89 -2.49 -2.47
N LEU A 119 -9.72 -3.47 -2.11
CA LEU A 119 -9.32 -4.59 -1.28
C LEU A 119 -8.85 -5.77 -2.15
N PRO A 120 -7.90 -6.59 -1.66
CA PRO A 120 -7.62 -7.88 -2.26
C PRO A 120 -8.89 -8.73 -2.40
N ARG A 121 -9.04 -9.50 -3.49
CA ARG A 121 -10.25 -10.32 -3.77
C ARG A 121 -10.60 -11.32 -2.64
N ALA A 122 -9.59 -11.77 -1.90
CA ALA A 122 -9.75 -12.70 -0.78
C ALA A 122 -10.11 -12.02 0.56
N ALA A 123 -10.20 -10.68 0.61
CA ALA A 123 -10.55 -9.96 1.81
C ALA A 123 -12.01 -10.23 2.21
N ALA A 124 -12.26 -10.31 3.52
CA ALA A 124 -13.59 -10.56 4.06
C ALA A 124 -14.54 -9.37 3.80
N SER A 125 -15.84 -9.66 3.72
CA SER A 125 -16.88 -8.63 3.75
C SER A 125 -17.18 -8.22 5.20
N GLY A 126 -17.15 -6.91 5.47
CA GLY A 126 -17.41 -6.34 6.80
C GLY A 126 -16.36 -5.32 7.23
N PRO A 127 -16.29 -4.99 8.54
CA PRO A 127 -15.28 -4.08 9.06
C PRO A 127 -13.87 -4.57 8.74
N ILE A 128 -13.06 -3.68 8.18
CA ILE A 128 -11.68 -3.98 7.79
C ILE A 128 -10.76 -3.54 8.92
N GLN A 129 -9.93 -4.45 9.39
CA GLN A 129 -8.91 -4.19 10.40
C GLN A 129 -7.54 -4.13 9.72
N LEU A 130 -6.91 -2.96 9.78
CA LEU A 130 -5.63 -2.66 9.16
C LEU A 130 -4.55 -2.54 10.23
N TYR A 131 -3.40 -3.14 9.97
CA TYR A 131 -2.22 -2.99 10.82
C TYR A 131 -0.95 -2.94 9.96
N GLY A 132 0.18 -2.67 10.61
CA GLY A 132 1.46 -2.41 9.97
C GLY A 132 1.77 -0.92 9.94
N PHE A 133 2.53 -0.48 8.96
CA PHE A 133 2.99 0.91 8.91
C PHE A 133 3.09 1.48 7.50
N MET A 134 3.03 2.81 7.45
CA MET A 134 3.47 3.62 6.33
C MET A 134 4.31 4.76 6.89
N ALA A 135 5.52 4.93 6.34
CA ALA A 135 6.46 5.95 6.75
C ALA A 135 6.98 6.72 5.52
N VAL A 136 7.32 7.98 5.75
CA VAL A 136 7.95 8.84 4.75
C VAL A 136 9.41 9.05 5.11
N ARG A 137 10.29 9.02 4.13
CA ARG A 137 11.72 9.33 4.29
C ARG A 137 12.12 10.48 3.38
N ASP A 138 12.80 11.47 3.95
CA ASP A 138 13.40 12.59 3.23
C ASP A 138 14.91 12.65 3.51
N LEU A 139 15.65 13.44 2.72
CA LEU A 139 17.11 13.54 2.89
C LEU A 139 17.54 14.42 4.09
N MET A 140 16.61 15.00 4.85
CA MET A 140 16.94 15.82 6.02
C MET A 140 17.13 14.95 7.28
N ASP A 141 16.31 13.90 7.42
CA ASP A 141 16.54 12.77 8.32
C ASP A 141 15.93 11.53 7.62
N PRO A 142 16.78 10.65 7.08
CA PRO A 142 16.34 9.55 6.23
C PRO A 142 15.68 8.39 7.00
N LEU A 143 15.58 8.48 8.32
CA LEU A 143 14.86 7.51 9.15
C LEU A 143 13.33 7.63 9.00
N CYS A 144 12.60 6.60 9.43
CA CYS A 144 11.16 6.51 9.26
C CYS A 144 10.42 7.69 9.92
N ASN A 145 9.63 8.43 9.16
CA ASN A 145 8.64 9.37 9.68
C ASN A 145 7.25 8.77 9.50
N HIS A 146 6.75 8.07 10.52
CA HIS A 146 5.50 7.34 10.43
C HIS A 146 4.30 8.28 10.22
N VAL A 147 3.45 7.92 9.26
CA VAL A 147 2.16 8.56 9.00
C VAL A 147 1.00 7.62 9.31
N PHE A 148 1.24 6.31 9.24
CA PHE A 148 0.38 5.24 9.75
C PHE A 148 1.25 4.25 10.50
N ASN A 149 0.87 3.84 11.72
CA ASN A 149 1.61 2.88 12.51
C ASN A 149 0.69 2.23 13.55
N HIS A 150 0.21 1.03 13.23
CA HIS A 150 -0.68 0.25 14.07
C HIS A 150 -0.12 -1.16 14.22
N THR A 151 -0.08 -1.67 15.45
CA THR A 151 0.30 -3.06 15.67
C THR A 151 -0.87 -3.97 15.34
N ARG A 152 -0.59 -5.26 15.19
CA ARG A 152 -1.65 -6.26 15.00
C ARG A 152 -2.61 -6.32 16.20
N ASP A 153 -2.11 -6.07 17.41
CA ASP A 153 -2.91 -6.09 18.64
C ASP A 153 -3.75 -4.81 18.83
N ASP A 154 -3.42 -3.73 18.12
CA ASP A 154 -4.13 -2.45 18.11
C ASP A 154 -4.38 -1.96 16.67
N PRO A 155 -5.20 -2.69 15.88
CA PRO A 155 -5.42 -2.38 14.47
C PRO A 155 -6.33 -1.16 14.30
N PHE A 156 -6.14 -0.45 13.19
CA PHE A 156 -7.09 0.57 12.74
C PHE A 156 -8.32 -0.09 12.11
N VAL A 157 -9.52 0.32 12.53
CA VAL A 157 -10.78 -0.31 12.06
C VAL A 157 -11.56 0.64 11.15
N ILE A 158 -11.77 0.23 9.90
CA ILE A 158 -12.72 0.87 8.98
C ILE A 158 -14.05 0.12 9.08
N GLN A 159 -15.09 0.79 9.60
CA GLN A 159 -16.39 0.16 9.85
C GLN A 159 -17.15 -0.17 8.55
N ASP A 160 -17.14 0.76 7.59
CA ASP A 160 -17.80 0.59 6.30
C ASP A 160 -17.02 1.34 5.20
N LEU A 161 -16.31 0.56 4.40
CA LEU A 161 -15.47 1.05 3.30
C LEU A 161 -16.29 1.77 2.21
N HIS A 162 -17.57 1.45 2.05
CA HIS A 162 -18.43 2.12 1.07
C HIS A 162 -18.80 3.54 1.50
N SER A 163 -18.85 3.80 2.81
CA SER A 163 -19.25 5.10 3.35
C SER A 163 -18.06 6.03 3.61
N ASP A 164 -16.98 5.51 4.20
CA ASP A 164 -15.78 6.27 4.55
C ASP A 164 -14.53 5.39 4.37
N PRO A 165 -13.93 5.39 3.16
CA PRO A 165 -12.73 4.61 2.87
C PRO A 165 -11.43 5.26 3.35
N PHE A 166 -11.51 6.38 4.09
CA PHE A 166 -10.34 7.18 4.43
C PHE A 166 -9.79 6.87 5.82
N ILE A 167 -8.47 6.82 5.90
CA ILE A 167 -7.69 6.85 7.13
C ILE A 167 -7.19 8.28 7.28
N TYR A 168 -7.76 9.01 8.23
CA TYR A 168 -7.32 10.37 8.55
C TYR A 168 -6.08 10.32 9.44
N LEU A 169 -5.01 10.95 8.98
CA LEU A 169 -3.71 10.80 9.62
C LEU A 169 -3.50 11.91 10.66
N PRO A 170 -2.88 11.61 11.82
CA PRO A 170 -2.53 12.63 12.80
C PRO A 170 -1.45 13.61 12.31
N GLY A 171 -0.94 13.41 11.09
CA GLY A 171 0.21 14.11 10.53
C GLY A 171 1.53 13.44 10.92
N PRO A 172 2.58 13.59 10.11
CA PRO A 172 3.89 13.01 10.42
C PRO A 172 4.52 13.64 11.67
N LYS A 173 5.36 12.88 12.39
CA LYS A 173 6.12 13.34 13.57
C LYS A 173 6.92 14.62 13.29
N LYS A 174 7.46 14.75 12.07
CA LYS A 174 8.11 15.97 11.56
C LYS A 174 7.55 16.39 10.21
N GLY A 175 7.71 17.66 9.85
CA GLY A 175 7.49 18.10 8.47
C GLY A 175 8.38 17.36 7.48
N VAL A 176 7.83 17.02 6.31
CA VAL A 176 8.55 16.30 5.25
C VAL A 176 9.21 17.32 4.32
N ASN A 177 10.54 17.30 4.26
CA ASN A 177 11.29 18.16 3.34
C ASN A 177 11.24 17.59 1.91
N MET A 178 10.71 18.37 0.96
CA MET A 178 10.57 17.99 -0.44
C MET A 178 11.53 18.75 -1.37
N GLN A 179 12.70 19.18 -0.86
CA GLN A 179 13.78 19.72 -1.72
C GLN A 179 14.38 18.66 -2.65
N ALA A 180 14.21 17.39 -2.31
CA ALA A 180 14.54 16.24 -3.13
C ALA A 180 13.31 15.32 -3.23
N ARG A 181 13.48 14.19 -3.92
CA ARG A 181 12.49 13.11 -3.88
C ARG A 181 12.27 12.66 -2.43
N VAL A 182 11.12 12.06 -2.17
CA VAL A 182 10.83 11.43 -0.88
C VAL A 182 10.45 9.98 -1.12
N LEU A 183 10.77 9.12 -0.17
CA LEU A 183 10.35 7.72 -0.24
C LEU A 183 9.16 7.48 0.68
N PHE A 184 8.20 6.71 0.18
CA PHE A 184 7.18 6.08 0.99
C PHE A 184 7.59 4.63 1.19
N GLU A 185 7.79 4.23 2.44
CA GLU A 185 8.02 2.84 2.84
C GLU A 185 6.76 2.34 3.55
N TYR A 186 6.28 1.16 3.18
CA TYR A 186 5.02 0.65 3.68
C TYR A 186 5.01 -0.88 3.76
N ASP A 187 4.39 -1.40 4.82
CA ASP A 187 3.91 -2.77 4.95
C ASP A 187 2.58 -2.66 5.70
N VAL A 188 1.47 -2.65 4.96
CA VAL A 188 0.11 -2.54 5.52
C VAL A 188 -0.65 -3.81 5.19
N ARG A 189 -1.30 -4.37 6.19
CA ARG A 189 -1.96 -5.67 6.12
C ARG A 189 -3.38 -5.61 6.64
N ILE A 190 -4.22 -6.47 6.10
CA ILE A 190 -5.59 -6.70 6.54
C ILE A 190 -5.57 -7.93 7.44
N MET A 191 -6.11 -7.79 8.64
CA MET A 191 -6.22 -8.89 9.59
C MET A 191 -7.24 -9.95 9.11
N GLY A 192 -6.83 -11.22 9.09
CA GLY A 192 -7.62 -12.38 8.68
C GLY A 192 -8.30 -13.14 9.83
N GLY A 193 -8.37 -12.53 11.02
CA GLY A 193 -8.85 -13.13 12.27
C GLY A 193 -7.75 -13.25 13.32
N GLU A 194 -7.84 -14.23 14.22
CA GLU A 194 -6.85 -14.39 15.30
C GLU A 194 -5.47 -14.86 14.79
N GLU A 195 -5.45 -15.66 13.72
CA GLU A 195 -4.23 -16.29 13.23
C GLU A 195 -3.55 -15.46 12.15
N GLU A 196 -2.28 -15.09 12.39
CA GLU A 196 -1.50 -14.20 11.51
C GLU A 196 -1.31 -14.73 10.09
N TRP A 197 -1.26 -16.06 9.90
CA TRP A 197 -1.09 -16.65 8.56
C TRP A 197 -2.28 -16.37 7.62
N ARG A 198 -3.43 -15.98 8.16
CA ARG A 198 -4.62 -15.57 7.39
C ARG A 198 -4.59 -14.11 6.97
N ASP A 199 -3.66 -13.32 7.50
CA ASP A 199 -3.56 -11.90 7.19
C ASP A 199 -3.14 -11.70 5.73
N LEU A 200 -3.70 -10.68 5.10
CA LEU A 200 -3.49 -10.39 3.68
C LEU A 200 -2.70 -9.09 3.51
N PRO A 201 -1.66 -9.04 2.67
CA PRO A 201 -1.01 -7.78 2.36
C PRO A 201 -1.96 -6.88 1.57
N LEU A 202 -2.18 -5.66 2.06
CA LEU A 202 -2.87 -4.62 1.30
C LEU A 202 -1.87 -3.95 0.35
N ILE A 203 -0.75 -3.48 0.90
CA ILE A 203 0.40 -2.91 0.17
C ILE A 203 1.70 -3.27 0.91
N ASP A 204 2.76 -3.53 0.16
CA ASP A 204 4.09 -3.84 0.70
C ASP A 204 5.16 -3.32 -0.26
N GLY A 205 6.08 -2.51 0.25
CA GLY A 205 7.30 -2.11 -0.43
C GLY A 205 7.63 -0.63 -0.29
N VAL A 206 8.29 -0.10 -1.33
CA VAL A 206 8.81 1.27 -1.34
C VAL A 206 8.39 1.97 -2.63
N ALA A 207 7.87 3.18 -2.51
CA ALA A 207 7.55 4.06 -3.63
C ALA A 207 8.38 5.36 -3.56
N ILE A 208 8.80 5.83 -4.72
CA ILE A 208 9.51 7.08 -4.91
C ILE A 208 8.49 8.12 -5.31
N PHE A 209 8.41 9.19 -4.52
CA PHE A 209 7.58 10.33 -4.82
C PHE A 209 8.46 11.50 -5.24
N SER A 210 8.11 12.08 -6.38
CA SER A 210 8.80 13.20 -6.98
C SER A 210 7.78 14.08 -7.65
N GLU A 211 7.62 15.30 -7.16
CA GLU A 211 6.86 16.29 -7.89
C GLU A 211 7.63 16.79 -9.11
N ARG A 212 6.96 16.87 -10.26
CA ARG A 212 7.52 17.50 -11.47
C ARG A 212 7.31 19.02 -11.48
N THR A 213 6.36 19.52 -10.68
CA THR A 213 5.98 20.93 -10.54
C THR A 213 5.41 21.19 -9.14
N CYS A 214 5.50 22.42 -8.62
CA CYS A 214 4.85 22.76 -7.35
C CYS A 214 3.34 22.55 -7.45
N ILE A 215 2.84 21.52 -6.76
CA ILE A 215 1.41 21.28 -6.63
C ILE A 215 0.88 22.23 -5.54
N ASN A 216 0.00 23.14 -5.94
CA ASN A 216 -0.64 24.09 -5.03
C ASN A 216 -2.04 23.63 -4.57
N ALA A 217 -2.43 22.39 -4.87
CA ALA A 217 -3.75 21.81 -4.55
C ALA A 217 -3.60 20.34 -4.14
N PRO A 218 -4.49 19.75 -3.34
CA PRO A 218 -4.41 18.32 -3.05
C PRO A 218 -4.41 17.47 -4.34
N ALA A 219 -3.57 16.43 -4.36
CA ALA A 219 -3.48 15.46 -5.45
C ALA A 219 -3.45 14.06 -4.85
N SER A 220 -3.97 13.08 -5.57
CA SER A 220 -4.03 11.69 -5.13
C SER A 220 -3.07 10.82 -5.93
N TYR A 221 -2.40 9.92 -5.24
CA TYR A 221 -1.43 9.00 -5.82
C TYR A 221 -1.73 7.55 -5.46
N ARG A 222 -1.86 6.67 -6.46
CA ARG A 222 -2.21 5.26 -6.28
C ARG A 222 -0.98 4.39 -6.06
N ILE A 223 -1.01 3.63 -4.98
CA ILE A 223 -0.10 2.53 -4.66
C ILE A 223 -0.86 1.22 -4.83
N LYS A 224 -0.41 0.37 -5.74
CA LYS A 224 -0.98 -0.96 -5.98
C LYS A 224 -0.25 -2.01 -5.13
N GLY A 225 -1.00 -2.95 -4.56
CA GLY A 225 -0.51 -4.13 -3.89
C GLY A 225 -0.58 -5.37 -4.79
N ASP A 226 0.28 -6.34 -4.53
CA ASP A 226 0.44 -7.54 -5.38
C ASP A 226 -0.79 -8.43 -5.47
N ARG A 227 -1.67 -8.35 -4.47
CA ARG A 227 -2.86 -9.22 -4.33
C ARG A 227 -4.14 -8.51 -4.79
N GLY A 228 -4.00 -7.46 -5.61
CA GLY A 228 -5.10 -6.67 -6.15
C GLY A 228 -5.65 -5.62 -5.19
N GLY A 229 -5.03 -5.44 -4.02
CA GLY A 229 -5.30 -4.30 -3.13
C GLY A 229 -4.71 -3.01 -3.70
N ALA A 230 -5.27 -1.86 -3.32
CA ALA A 230 -4.72 -0.55 -3.67
C ALA A 230 -5.10 0.50 -2.64
N VAL A 231 -4.23 1.49 -2.46
CA VAL A 231 -4.51 2.69 -1.67
C VAL A 231 -4.17 3.95 -2.46
N ASP A 232 -4.86 5.04 -2.14
CA ASP A 232 -4.50 6.39 -2.61
C ASP A 232 -3.98 7.22 -1.45
N ILE A 233 -2.95 8.01 -1.72
CA ILE A 233 -2.34 8.95 -0.77
C ILE A 233 -2.36 10.37 -1.30
#